data_AF-A0A942IQS0-F1
#
_entry.id   AF-A0A942IQS0-F1
#
_cell.length_a   1.000
_cell.length_b   1.000
_cell.length_c   1.000
_cell.angle_alpha   90.00
_cell.angle_beta   90.00
_cell.angle_gamma   90.00
#
_symmetry.space_group_name_H-M   'P 1'
#
loop_
_entity.id
_entity.type
_entity.pdbx_description
1 polymer ?
#
loop_
_entity_poly.entity_id
_entity_poly.type
_entity_poly.pdbx_seq_one_letter_code
_entity_poly.pdbx_strand_id
1 'polypeptide(L)'
;MKTSLQPHLAIEPFTRVYSAEKGDALDELSNSIVDLVEDGKLDKAEEVSRQLLDRYPDQVDGLFSLGMVYEARGQNEKAAEYYRKAVDFMRSMPEFEEEAIDWVLEKAFRMESASFSKT
;
A
#
# COMPACT_ATOMS: atom_id res chain seq x y z
N MET A 1 -19.07 -17.02 17.58
CA MET A 1 -17.67 -16.58 17.69
C MET A 1 -17.46 -15.54 16.61
N LYS A 2 -17.40 -14.27 16.98
CA LYS A 2 -17.11 -13.19 16.03
C LYS A 2 -15.59 -13.16 15.91
N THR A 3 -15.06 -13.79 14.88
CA THR A 3 -13.64 -13.62 14.55
C THR A 3 -13.51 -12.18 14.10
N SER A 4 -12.91 -11.36 14.95
CA SER A 4 -12.55 -9.98 14.67
C SER A 4 -11.59 -9.98 13.48
N LEU A 5 -12.12 -9.86 12.27
CA LEU A 5 -11.36 -9.33 11.15
C LEU A 5 -11.20 -7.84 11.46
N GLN A 6 -10.15 -7.51 12.22
CA GLN A 6 -9.59 -6.18 12.10
C GLN A 6 -8.91 -6.19 10.73
N PRO A 7 -9.37 -5.41 9.75
CA PRO A 7 -8.61 -5.24 8.51
C PRO A 7 -7.28 -4.60 8.89
N HIS A 8 -6.21 -5.38 8.89
CA HIS A 8 -4.87 -4.93 9.25
C HIS A 8 -4.27 -3.99 8.17
N LEU A 9 -5.01 -3.74 7.08
CA LEU A 9 -4.77 -2.66 6.14
C LEU A 9 -5.97 -1.69 5.98
N ALA A 10 -6.82 -1.53 6.99
CA ALA A 10 -7.60 -0.29 7.10
C ALA A 10 -6.66 0.82 7.58
N ILE A 11 -5.75 1.25 6.70
CA ILE A 11 -5.18 2.57 6.86
C ILE A 11 -6.39 3.50 6.71
N GLU A 12 -6.78 4.09 7.84
CA GLU A 12 -7.94 4.95 8.00
C GLU A 12 -8.25 5.88 6.79
N PRO A 13 -7.27 6.42 6.03
CA PRO A 13 -7.55 7.19 4.81
C PRO A 13 -8.21 6.46 3.62
N PHE A 14 -8.06 5.13 3.45
CA PHE A 14 -8.52 4.45 2.22
C PHE A 14 -9.92 3.84 2.34
N THR A 15 -10.42 3.67 3.57
CA THR A 15 -11.65 2.94 3.89
C THR A 15 -12.92 3.48 3.19
N ARG A 16 -12.92 4.75 2.77
CA ARG A 16 -14.08 5.41 2.15
C ARG A 16 -14.16 5.26 0.63
N VAL A 17 -13.07 4.86 -0.01
CA VAL A 17 -12.99 4.74 -1.49
C VAL A 17 -13.47 3.38 -1.99
N TYR A 18 -13.50 2.36 -1.13
CA TYR A 18 -13.87 1.01 -1.55
C TYR A 18 -15.36 0.89 -1.92
N SER A 19 -15.63 0.48 -3.16
CA SER A 19 -16.96 0.01 -3.55
C SER A 19 -17.20 -1.39 -2.96
N ALA A 20 -18.37 -1.59 -2.36
CA ALA A 20 -18.74 -2.83 -1.65
C ALA A 20 -18.72 -4.10 -2.53
N GLU A 21 -18.68 -3.99 -3.86
CA GLU A 21 -18.68 -5.14 -4.76
C GLU A 21 -17.30 -5.83 -4.92
N LYS A 22 -16.21 -5.17 -4.54
CA LYS A 22 -14.83 -5.70 -4.66
C LYS A 22 -14.16 -6.05 -3.31
N GLY A 23 -14.83 -5.76 -2.19
CA GLY A 23 -14.25 -5.71 -0.85
C GLY A 23 -13.55 -7.00 -0.39
N ASP A 24 -14.25 -8.14 -0.37
CA ASP A 24 -13.75 -9.33 0.34
C ASP A 24 -12.43 -9.90 -0.23
N ALA A 25 -12.33 -10.02 -1.55
CA ALA A 25 -11.14 -10.60 -2.20
C ALA A 25 -9.97 -9.61 -2.28
N LEU A 26 -10.26 -8.31 -2.39
CA LEU A 26 -9.26 -7.25 -2.31
C LEU A 26 -8.67 -7.20 -0.89
N ASP A 27 -9.53 -7.18 0.13
CA ASP A 27 -9.15 -7.16 1.54
C ASP A 27 -8.32 -8.40 1.91
N GLU A 28 -8.70 -9.59 1.44
CA GLU A 28 -7.93 -10.82 1.70
C GLU A 28 -6.51 -10.73 1.12
N LEU A 29 -6.37 -10.27 -0.12
CA LEU A 29 -5.06 -10.10 -0.75
C LEU A 29 -4.24 -9.02 -0.06
N SER A 30 -4.82 -7.84 0.19
CA SER A 30 -4.17 -6.72 0.89
C SER A 30 -3.69 -7.12 2.29
N ASN A 31 -4.54 -7.79 3.08
CA ASN A 31 -4.16 -8.26 4.42
C ASN A 31 -3.04 -9.32 4.34
N SER A 32 -3.10 -10.24 3.37
CA SER A 32 -2.04 -11.25 3.21
C SER A 32 -0.68 -10.64 2.90
N ILE A 33 -0.63 -9.51 2.19
CA ILE A 33 0.62 -8.79 1.92
C ILE A 33 1.21 -8.24 3.23
N VAL A 34 0.38 -7.67 4.11
CA VAL A 34 0.82 -7.19 5.42
C VAL A 34 1.44 -8.32 6.22
N ASP A 35 0.73 -9.45 6.36
CA ASP A 35 1.21 -10.62 7.08
C ASP A 35 2.54 -11.13 6.49
N LEU A 36 2.67 -11.15 5.17
CA LEU A 36 3.91 -11.57 4.49
C LEU A 36 5.06 -10.60 4.72
N VAL A 37 4.79 -9.29 4.80
CA VAL A 37 5.79 -8.28 5.12
C VAL A 37 6.26 -8.42 6.56
N GLU A 38 5.33 -8.58 7.51
CA GLU A 38 5.63 -8.80 8.93
C GLU A 38 6.42 -10.09 9.16
N ASP A 39 6.09 -11.15 8.42
CA ASP A 39 6.82 -12.43 8.43
C ASP A 39 8.19 -12.37 7.72
N GLY A 40 8.54 -11.24 7.08
CA GLY A 40 9.77 -11.09 6.30
C GLY A 40 9.78 -11.90 5.00
N LYS A 41 8.64 -12.42 4.55
CA LYS A 41 8.46 -13.17 3.28
C LYS A 41 8.29 -12.22 2.10
N LEU A 42 9.28 -11.33 1.93
CA LEU A 42 9.18 -10.16 1.06
C LEU A 42 9.04 -10.50 -0.43
N ASP A 43 9.61 -11.62 -0.88
CA ASP A 43 9.46 -12.07 -2.28
C ASP A 43 8.02 -12.46 -2.61
N LYS A 44 7.36 -13.18 -1.67
CA LYS A 44 5.96 -13.55 -1.82
C LYS A 44 5.04 -12.34 -1.66
N ALA A 45 5.39 -11.43 -0.75
CA ALA A 45 4.66 -10.17 -0.59
C ALA A 45 4.69 -9.33 -1.88
N GLU A 46 5.84 -9.27 -2.57
CA GLU A 46 5.96 -8.61 -3.88
C GLU A 46 5.10 -9.29 -4.94
N GLU A 47 5.13 -10.63 -5.01
CA GLU A 47 4.34 -11.39 -5.97
C GLU A 47 2.84 -11.12 -5.79
N VAL A 48 2.34 -11.18 -4.56
CA VAL A 48 0.93 -10.92 -4.25
C VAL A 48 0.58 -9.45 -4.51
N SER A 49 1.47 -8.50 -4.19
CA SER A 49 1.26 -7.08 -4.51
C SER A 49 1.12 -6.83 -6.02
N ARG A 50 1.90 -7.54 -6.86
CA ARG A 50 1.78 -7.46 -8.32
C ARG A 50 0.47 -8.06 -8.81
N GLN A 51 0.07 -9.21 -8.26
CA GLN A 51 -1.25 -9.80 -8.56
C GLN A 51 -2.39 -8.87 -8.19
N LEU A 52 -2.27 -8.15 -7.06
CA LEU A 52 -3.24 -7.14 -6.64
C LEU A 52 -3.35 -6.01 -7.65
N LEU A 53 -2.22 -5.48 -8.11
CA LEU A 53 -2.16 -4.44 -9.14
C LEU A 53 -2.72 -4.90 -10.49
N ASP A 54 -2.49 -6.15 -10.88
CA ASP A 54 -2.99 -6.72 -12.13
C ASP A 54 -4.51 -6.95 -12.09
N ARG A 55 -5.03 -7.43 -10.94
CA ARG A 55 -6.45 -7.77 -10.77
C ARG A 55 -7.32 -6.56 -10.45
N TYR A 56 -6.73 -5.57 -9.79
CA TYR A 56 -7.39 -4.35 -9.33
C TYR A 56 -6.57 -3.11 -9.74
N PRO A 57 -6.38 -2.87 -11.04
CA PRO A 57 -5.58 -1.74 -11.52
C PRO A 57 -6.21 -0.38 -11.21
N ASP A 58 -7.50 -0.38 -10.83
CA ASP A 58 -8.25 0.78 -10.37
C ASP A 58 -8.28 0.93 -8.85
N GLN A 59 -7.42 0.18 -8.14
CA GLN A 59 -7.23 0.30 -6.70
C GLN A 59 -5.79 0.72 -6.38
N VAL A 60 -5.66 1.60 -5.39
CA VAL A 60 -4.35 2.11 -4.96
C VAL A 60 -3.53 1.06 -4.19
N ASP A 61 -4.19 0.06 -3.61
CA ASP A 61 -3.60 -0.96 -2.75
C ASP A 61 -2.36 -1.61 -3.35
N GLY A 62 -2.41 -2.04 -4.62
CA GLY A 62 -1.27 -2.70 -5.27
C GLY A 62 -0.02 -1.82 -5.32
N LEU A 63 -0.19 -0.53 -5.60
CA LEU A 63 0.90 0.45 -5.61
C LEU A 63 1.44 0.70 -4.20
N PHE A 64 0.53 0.87 -3.23
CA PHE A 64 0.90 1.10 -1.84
C PHE A 64 1.63 -0.10 -1.23
N SER A 65 1.11 -1.32 -1.46
CA SER A 65 1.69 -2.59 -1.04
C SER A 65 3.09 -2.80 -1.60
N LEU A 66 3.35 -2.47 -2.87
CA LEU A 66 4.70 -2.51 -3.43
C LEU A 66 5.64 -1.54 -2.68
N GLY A 67 5.16 -0.34 -2.34
CA GLY A 67 5.89 0.60 -1.50
C GLY A 67 6.28 0.00 -0.14
N MET A 68 5.34 -0.65 0.55
CA MET A 68 5.59 -1.34 1.82
C MET A 68 6.63 -2.44 1.70
N VAL A 69 6.55 -3.26 0.65
CA VAL A 69 7.48 -4.36 0.43
C VAL A 69 8.91 -3.86 0.20
N TYR A 70 9.09 -2.81 -0.61
CA TYR A 70 10.42 -2.24 -0.84
C TYR A 70 10.96 -1.51 0.39
N GLU A 71 10.10 -0.88 1.20
CA GLU A 71 10.48 -0.30 2.48
C GLU A 71 10.98 -1.38 3.45
N ALA A 72 10.27 -2.50 3.57
CA ALA A 72 10.69 -3.62 4.42
C ALA A 72 12.01 -4.26 3.95
N ARG A 73 12.33 -4.17 2.65
CA ARG A 73 13.63 -4.57 2.09
C ARG A 73 14.75 -3.54 2.31
N GLY A 74 14.45 -2.37 2.86
CA GLY A 74 15.38 -1.24 2.96
C GLY A 74 15.74 -0.61 1.61
N GLN A 75 14.98 -0.92 0.55
CA GLN A 75 15.14 -0.34 -0.78
C GLN A 75 14.37 0.99 -0.87
N ASN A 76 14.81 1.94 -0.06
CA ASN A 76 14.08 3.18 0.22
C ASN A 76 13.74 4.00 -1.05
N GLU A 77 14.64 4.07 -2.03
CA GLU A 77 14.39 4.78 -3.28
C GLU A 77 13.21 4.18 -4.06
N LYS A 78 13.15 2.84 -4.15
CA LYS A 78 12.02 2.15 -4.78
C LYS A 78 10.75 2.30 -3.97
N ALA A 79 10.84 2.24 -2.65
CA ALA A 79 9.68 2.48 -1.78
C ALA A 79 9.07 3.86 -2.04
N ALA A 80 9.92 4.90 -2.09
CA ALA A 80 9.50 6.25 -2.44
C ALA A 80 8.86 6.34 -3.84
N GLU A 81 9.42 5.65 -4.84
CA GLU A 81 8.87 5.59 -6.19
C GLU A 81 7.43 5.04 -6.19
N TYR A 82 7.19 3.91 -5.52
CA TYR A 82 5.86 3.30 -5.49
C TYR A 82 4.85 4.10 -4.66
N TYR A 83 5.27 4.71 -3.55
CA TYR A 83 4.40 5.63 -2.80
C TYR A 83 4.02 6.86 -3.63
N ARG A 84 4.92 7.39 -4.48
CA ARG A 84 4.56 8.46 -5.41
C ARG A 84 3.57 8.02 -6.48
N LYS A 85 3.75 6.83 -7.05
CA LYS A 85 2.77 6.28 -8.00
C LYS A 85 1.39 6.16 -7.35
N ALA A 86 1.34 5.74 -6.07
CA ALA A 86 0.09 5.73 -5.31
C ALA A 86 -0.50 7.14 -5.15
N VAL A 87 0.31 8.16 -4.81
CA VAL A 87 -0.11 9.56 -4.74
C VAL A 87 -0.65 10.08 -6.08
N ASP A 88 0.05 9.79 -7.19
CA ASP A 88 -0.36 10.21 -8.52
C ASP A 88 -1.69 9.56 -8.92
N PHE A 89 -1.87 8.28 -8.60
CA PHE A 89 -3.14 7.58 -8.78
C PHE A 89 -4.24 8.24 -7.96
N MET A 90 -4.02 8.46 -6.66
CA MET A 90 -5.01 9.07 -5.76
C MET A 90 -5.41 10.46 -6.24
N ARG A 91 -4.47 11.29 -6.68
CA ARG A 91 -4.76 12.63 -7.23
C ARG A 91 -5.57 12.61 -8.53
N SER A 92 -5.48 11.52 -9.29
CA SER A 92 -6.28 11.33 -10.50
C SER A 92 -7.73 10.91 -10.21
N MET A 93 -8.01 10.53 -8.96
CA MET A 93 -9.24 9.92 -8.51
C MET A 93 -9.93 10.85 -7.48
N PRO A 94 -11.08 11.48 -7.82
CA PRO A 94 -11.69 12.53 -6.98
C PRO A 94 -12.21 12.04 -5.62
N GLU A 95 -12.29 10.73 -5.41
CA GLU A 95 -12.75 10.12 -4.16
C GLU A 95 -11.72 10.12 -3.01
N PHE A 96 -10.44 10.37 -3.30
CA PHE A 96 -9.42 10.46 -2.25
C PHE A 96 -9.39 11.87 -1.67
N GLU A 97 -9.55 11.95 -0.35
CA GLU A 97 -9.40 13.19 0.39
C GLU A 97 -7.92 13.61 0.43
N GLU A 98 -7.67 14.91 0.56
CA GLU A 98 -6.31 15.49 0.56
C GLU A 98 -5.45 14.92 1.69
N GLU A 99 -6.03 14.68 2.88
CA GLU A 99 -5.33 14.13 4.03
C GLU A 99 -4.80 12.70 3.78
N ALA A 100 -5.52 11.92 2.98
CA ALA A 100 -5.08 10.58 2.58
C ALA A 100 -3.85 10.65 1.67
N ILE A 101 -3.88 11.58 0.71
CA ILE A 101 -2.81 11.79 -0.26
C ILE A 101 -1.55 12.27 0.47
N ASP A 102 -1.71 13.23 1.37
CA ASP A 102 -0.61 13.79 2.16
C ASP A 102 0.06 12.73 3.04
N TRP A 103 -0.72 11.85 3.67
CA TRP A 103 -0.16 10.75 4.47
C TRP A 103 0.76 9.83 3.65
N VAL A 104 0.37 9.48 2.42
CA VAL A 104 1.23 8.65 1.53
C VAL A 104 2.43 9.46 1.03
N LEU A 105 2.24 10.75 0.75
CA LEU A 105 3.32 11.64 0.30
C LEU A 105 4.39 11.82 1.37
N GLU A 106 3.99 11.99 2.64
CA GLU A 106 4.91 12.02 3.78
C GLU A 106 5.71 10.73 3.89
N LYS A 107 5.07 9.58 3.63
CA LYS A 107 5.74 8.29 3.60
C LYS A 107 6.79 8.23 2.49
N ALA A 108 6.46 8.69 1.28
CA ALA A 108 7.41 8.80 0.18
C ALA A 108 8.61 9.68 0.54
N PHE A 109 8.37 10.86 1.11
CA PHE A 109 9.42 11.79 1.54
C PHE A 109 10.32 11.19 2.62
N ARG A 110 9.75 10.46 3.58
CA ARG A 110 10.50 9.76 4.63
C ARG A 110 11.45 8.72 4.03
N MET A 111 10.99 7.98 3.03
CA MET A 111 11.83 6.98 2.36
C MET A 111 13.02 7.63 1.65
N GLU A 112 12.81 8.73 0.94
CA GLU A 112 13.91 9.44 0.29
C GLU A 112 14.92 10.02 1.27
N SER A 113 14.44 10.71 2.29
CA SER A 113 15.30 11.29 3.33
C SER A 113 16.12 10.23 4.07
N ALA A 114 15.57 9.02 4.25
CA ALA A 114 16.32 7.88 4.79
C ALA A 114 17.41 7.35 3.83
N SER A 115 17.32 7.60 2.52
CA SER A 115 18.39 7.25 1.56
C SER A 115 19.62 8.15 1.73
N PHE A 116 19.42 9.45 1.95
CA PHE A 116 20.50 10.44 2.06
C PHE A 116 21.27 10.39 3.39
N SER A 117 20.71 9.81 4.45
CA SER A 117 21.35 9.74 5.77
C SER A 117 22.42 8.64 5.91
N LYS A 118 22.66 7.82 4.87
CA LYS A 118 23.63 6.70 4.89
C LYS A 118 24.98 6.99 4.22
N THR A 119 25.22 8.23 3.79
CA THR A 119 26.51 8.73 3.29
C THR A 119 27.26 9.50 4.36
#